data_AF-A0A7S1W9T0-F1
#
_entry.id   AF-A0A7S1W9T0-F1
#
_cell.length_a   1.000
_cell.length_b   1.000
_cell.length_c   1.000
_cell.angle_alpha   90.00
_cell.angle_beta   90.00
_cell.angle_gamma   90.00
#
_symmetry.space_group_name_H-M   'P 1'
#
loop_
_entity.id
_entity.type
_entity.pdbx_description
1 polymer ?
#
loop_
_entity_poly.entity_id
_entity_poly.type
_entity_poly.pdbx_seq_one_letter_code
_entity_poly.pdbx_strand_id
1 'polypeptide(L)'
;GDPDGGVGASLVLAFGGAQGGYRNESSDWAVGVLHEGLGSAPPKIVWGQPRPRGGDDGPEVTPMRRGAHTATYVPGRLAGGEFPQGCVVVFGGHTDDCSRSLASVDVLNLATWQWRVNHVPSAGGAVSEAKLRRHGHSATLLEFSKQGYLVIVGGGRGSVAGGGRNFQHEDKSDAVVLETLSWSWV
;
A
#
# COMPACT_ATOMS: atom_id res chain seq x y z
N GLY A 1 8.18 22.77 -24.34
CA GLY A 1 8.86 23.01 -23.07
C GLY A 1 7.89 23.79 -22.22
N ASP A 2 7.53 23.25 -21.06
CA ASP A 2 6.61 23.87 -20.13
C ASP A 2 7.34 25.03 -19.40
N PRO A 3 6.86 26.29 -19.49
CA PRO A 3 7.59 27.45 -18.98
C PRO A 3 7.75 27.50 -17.46
N ASP A 4 7.07 26.62 -16.70
CA ASP A 4 7.17 26.58 -15.24
C ASP A 4 8.15 25.52 -14.71
N GLY A 5 8.83 24.76 -15.58
CA GLY A 5 9.97 23.90 -15.21
C GLY A 5 9.78 23.13 -13.91
N GLY A 6 8.58 22.59 -13.69
CA GLY A 6 8.19 22.01 -12.41
C GLY A 6 9.17 20.91 -12.03
N VAL A 7 9.94 21.15 -10.95
CA VAL A 7 10.88 20.18 -10.40
C VAL A 7 10.08 18.92 -10.09
N GLY A 8 10.45 17.79 -10.71
CA GLY A 8 9.77 16.53 -10.50
C GLY A 8 9.79 16.19 -9.01
N ALA A 9 8.64 15.84 -8.45
CA ALA A 9 8.56 15.31 -7.09
C ALA A 9 8.09 13.86 -7.19
N SER A 10 8.86 12.94 -6.59
CA SER A 10 8.46 11.53 -6.48
C SER A 10 7.94 11.23 -5.08
N LEU A 11 6.92 10.38 -5.00
CA LEU A 11 6.32 9.97 -3.74
C LEU A 11 6.91 8.63 -3.28
N VAL A 12 7.32 8.56 -2.01
CA VAL A 12 7.75 7.34 -1.34
C VAL A 12 6.77 7.07 -0.20
N LEU A 13 6.26 5.84 -0.10
CA LEU A 13 5.45 5.42 1.06
C LEU A 13 6.22 4.38 1.84
N ALA A 14 6.37 4.59 3.14
CA ALA A 14 7.04 3.69 4.06
C ALA A 14 6.09 3.30 5.18
N PHE A 15 6.22 2.05 5.63
CA PHE A 15 5.49 1.48 6.76
C PHE A 15 6.48 0.87 7.74
N GLY A 16 6.26 1.11 9.02
CA GLY A 16 6.94 0.45 10.13
C GLY A 16 6.10 -0.72 10.64
N GLY A 17 6.70 -1.91 10.72
CA GLY A 17 6.08 -3.11 11.31
C GLY A 17 7.12 -4.16 11.72
N ALA A 18 6.71 -5.17 12.49
CA ALA A 18 7.56 -6.22 13.09
C ALA A 18 8.59 -5.71 14.12
N GLN A 19 8.12 -5.25 15.29
CA GLN A 19 8.97 -4.98 16.48
C GLN A 19 10.13 -3.98 16.33
N GLY A 20 10.15 -3.17 15.27
CA GLY A 20 11.22 -2.19 15.05
C GLY A 20 11.35 -1.79 13.58
N GLY A 21 10.21 -1.61 12.91
CA GLY A 21 10.16 -1.24 11.49
C GLY A 21 10.98 0.02 11.15
N TYR A 22 11.13 0.27 9.84
CA TYR A 22 11.94 1.33 9.23
C TYR A 22 12.38 2.44 10.20
N ARG A 23 13.68 2.44 10.54
CA ARG A 23 14.41 3.46 11.31
C ARG A 23 14.12 3.58 12.82
N ASN A 24 13.45 2.61 13.47
CA ASN A 24 13.01 2.75 14.86
C ASN A 24 12.20 4.04 15.11
N GLU A 25 11.67 4.66 14.04
CA GLU A 25 10.89 5.88 14.10
C GLU A 25 9.50 5.53 14.65
N SER A 26 8.97 6.37 15.54
CA SER A 26 7.65 6.18 16.19
C SER A 26 6.46 6.31 15.24
N SER A 27 6.71 6.56 13.96
CA SER A 27 5.70 6.69 12.90
C SER A 27 5.49 5.34 12.23
N ASP A 28 4.35 4.73 12.53
CA ASP A 28 3.87 3.47 11.96
C ASP A 28 3.80 3.42 10.44
N TRP A 29 3.73 4.60 9.83
CA TRP A 29 3.77 4.86 8.41
C TRP A 29 4.19 6.31 8.17
N ALA A 30 4.80 6.58 7.03
CA ALA A 30 5.17 7.92 6.60
C ALA A 30 5.20 8.02 5.08
N VAL A 31 4.94 9.22 4.58
CA VAL A 31 5.10 9.58 3.17
C VAL A 31 6.33 10.45 3.04
N GLY A 32 7.23 10.05 2.14
CA GLY A 32 8.41 10.80 1.73
C GLY A 32 8.14 11.52 0.41
N VAL A 33 8.45 12.81 0.34
CA VAL A 33 8.49 13.55 -0.92
C VAL A 33 9.96 13.71 -1.31
N LEU A 34 10.34 13.06 -2.42
CA LEU A 34 11.65 13.23 -3.02
C LEU A 34 11.67 14.53 -3.81
N HIS A 35 12.46 15.48 -3.33
CA HIS A 35 12.80 16.70 -4.04
C HIS A 35 14.07 16.45 -4.85
N GLU A 36 13.98 16.62 -6.16
CA GLU A 36 15.17 16.71 -7.01
C GLU A 36 15.99 17.93 -6.58
N GLY A 37 17.31 17.77 -6.51
CA GLY A 37 18.19 18.88 -6.18
C GLY A 37 18.26 19.88 -7.33
N LEU A 38 18.24 21.17 -7.02
CA LEU A 38 18.51 22.21 -8.00
C LEU A 38 20.03 22.29 -8.24
N GLY A 39 20.45 22.16 -9.50
CA GLY A 39 21.86 22.25 -9.89
C GLY A 39 22.70 21.07 -9.38
N SER A 40 23.65 21.33 -8.49
CA SER A 40 24.57 20.34 -7.90
C SER A 40 24.13 19.82 -6.52
N ALA A 41 23.00 20.31 -5.98
CA ALA A 41 22.48 19.83 -4.71
C ALA A 41 22.06 18.36 -4.83
N PRO A 42 22.35 17.50 -3.84
CA PRO A 42 21.86 16.13 -3.85
C PRO A 42 20.33 16.12 -3.66
N PRO A 43 19.62 15.11 -4.22
CA PRO A 43 18.19 14.95 -3.97
C PRO A 43 17.93 14.68 -2.49
N LYS A 44 16.81 15.19 -1.98
CA LYS A 44 16.44 15.08 -0.56
C LYS A 44 15.02 14.54 -0.43
N ILE A 45 14.81 13.65 0.53
CA ILE A 45 13.46 13.22 0.92
C ILE A 45 13.03 13.96 2.18
N VAL A 46 11.83 14.53 2.16
CA VAL A 46 11.14 15.06 3.35
C VAL A 46 10.05 14.08 3.74
N TRP A 47 10.09 13.61 4.99
CA TRP A 47 9.13 12.63 5.52
C TRP A 47 8.07 13.31 6.38
N GLY A 48 6.84 12.83 6.30
CA GLY A 48 5.75 13.26 7.16
C GLY A 48 4.50 12.40 7.02
N GLN A 49 3.53 12.63 7.89
CA GLN A 49 2.19 12.09 7.76
C GLN A 49 1.28 13.17 7.16
N PRO A 50 0.82 13.00 5.91
CA PRO A 50 -0.06 13.97 5.27
C PRO A 50 -1.38 14.03 6.03
N ARG A 51 -1.88 15.25 6.23
CA ARG A 51 -3.21 15.50 6.80
C ARG A 51 -4.25 15.53 5.69
N PRO A 52 -5.49 15.12 5.97
CA PRO A 52 -6.60 15.30 5.04
C PRO A 52 -6.68 16.74 4.53
N ARG A 53 -6.80 16.88 3.21
CA ARG A 53 -7.00 18.19 2.59
C ARG A 53 -8.44 18.63 2.84
N GLY A 54 -8.62 19.78 3.51
CA GLY A 54 -9.95 20.34 3.79
C GLY A 54 -10.29 20.52 5.26
N GLY A 55 -9.45 20.06 6.19
CA GLY A 55 -9.52 20.47 7.60
C GLY A 55 -10.74 20.01 8.39
N ASP A 56 -11.49 19.01 7.91
CA ASP A 56 -12.56 18.43 8.72
C ASP A 56 -11.95 17.71 9.93
N ASP A 57 -12.36 18.12 11.14
CA ASP A 57 -12.03 17.53 12.45
C ASP A 57 -12.67 16.13 12.66
N GLY A 58 -12.96 15.42 11.57
CA GLY A 58 -13.42 14.03 11.61
C GLY A 58 -12.34 13.12 12.20
N PRO A 59 -12.72 11.93 12.70
CA PRO A 59 -11.75 10.98 13.23
C PRO A 59 -10.70 10.66 12.15
N GLU A 60 -9.44 10.93 12.47
CA GLU A 60 -8.31 10.66 11.57
C GLU A 60 -8.22 9.14 11.35
N VAL A 61 -8.59 8.72 10.14
CA VAL A 61 -8.43 7.33 9.72
C VAL A 61 -6.97 7.13 9.32
N THR A 62 -6.26 6.29 10.05
CA THR A 62 -4.87 5.93 9.79
C THR A 62 -4.75 4.44 9.43
N PRO A 63 -3.81 4.07 8.55
CA PRO A 63 -3.63 2.70 8.13
C PRO A 63 -3.10 1.85 9.28
N MET A 64 -3.40 0.56 9.24
CA MET A 64 -2.89 -0.37 10.24
C MET A 64 -1.37 -0.51 10.15
N ARG A 65 -0.68 -0.50 11.30
CA ARG A 65 0.71 -0.94 11.46
C ARG A 65 0.90 -2.34 10.88
N ARG A 66 1.79 -2.50 9.90
CA ARG A 66 2.00 -3.78 9.23
C ARG A 66 3.40 -3.92 8.65
N GLY A 67 3.91 -5.15 8.61
CA GLY A 67 5.16 -5.50 7.91
C GLY A 67 4.90 -6.49 6.78
N ALA A 68 5.89 -6.68 5.90
CA ALA A 68 5.85 -7.63 4.79
C ALA A 68 4.60 -7.51 3.89
N HIS A 69 4.07 -6.30 3.74
CA HIS A 69 3.00 -5.96 2.81
C HIS A 69 3.61 -5.44 1.49
N THR A 70 2.76 -5.22 0.50
CA THR A 70 3.12 -4.47 -0.70
C THR A 70 2.44 -3.12 -0.70
N ALA A 71 3.13 -2.09 -1.19
CA ALA A 71 2.56 -0.80 -1.51
C ALA A 71 2.75 -0.53 -3.01
N THR A 72 1.68 -0.17 -3.71
CA THR A 72 1.71 0.03 -5.16
C THR A 72 0.97 1.29 -5.56
N TYR A 73 1.64 2.16 -6.31
CA TYR A 73 1.01 3.33 -6.90
C TYR A 73 0.11 2.92 -8.07
N VAL A 74 -1.15 3.36 -8.05
CA VAL A 74 -2.09 3.21 -9.16
C VAL A 74 -2.41 4.61 -9.71
N PRO A 75 -2.09 4.90 -10.98
CA PRO A 75 -2.35 6.21 -11.56
C PRO A 75 -3.85 6.43 -11.73
N GLY A 76 -4.29 7.70 -11.67
CA GLY A 76 -5.72 8.04 -11.67
C GLY A 76 -6.50 7.48 -12.87
N ARG A 77 -5.86 7.40 -14.05
CA ARG A 77 -6.46 6.79 -15.25
C ARG A 77 -6.80 5.30 -15.09
N LEU A 78 -6.17 4.60 -14.14
CA LEU A 78 -6.38 3.17 -13.85
C LEU A 78 -7.11 2.92 -12.52
N ALA A 79 -7.22 3.92 -11.64
CA ALA A 79 -7.84 3.78 -10.32
C ALA A 79 -9.34 4.12 -10.31
N GLY A 80 -9.86 4.72 -11.39
CA GLY A 80 -11.27 5.09 -11.53
C GLY A 80 -11.56 6.51 -11.04
N GLY A 81 -12.81 6.96 -11.24
CA GLY A 81 -13.21 8.36 -11.01
C GLY A 81 -13.08 8.82 -9.55
N GLU A 82 -13.05 7.88 -8.60
CA GLU A 82 -12.86 8.15 -7.18
C GLU A 82 -11.43 8.65 -6.84
N PHE A 83 -10.45 8.28 -7.66
CA PHE A 83 -9.03 8.56 -7.44
C PHE A 83 -8.46 9.36 -8.61
N PRO A 84 -8.89 10.62 -8.84
CA PRO A 84 -8.53 11.38 -10.03
C PRO A 84 -7.01 11.66 -10.15
N GLN A 85 -6.30 11.71 -9.02
CA GLN A 85 -4.83 11.87 -8.97
C GLN A 85 -4.09 10.54 -8.75
N GLY A 86 -4.82 9.43 -8.77
CA GLY A 86 -4.33 8.11 -8.38
C GLY A 86 -4.37 7.87 -6.88
N CYS A 87 -3.87 6.71 -6.50
CA CYS A 87 -3.85 6.25 -5.12
C CYS A 87 -2.62 5.36 -4.87
N VAL A 88 -2.33 5.13 -3.60
CA VAL A 88 -1.42 4.05 -3.19
C VAL A 88 -2.22 2.94 -2.55
N VAL A 89 -2.09 1.74 -3.11
CA VAL A 89 -2.75 0.52 -2.62
C VAL A 89 -1.77 -0.24 -1.76
N VAL A 90 -2.17 -0.53 -0.53
CA VAL A 90 -1.42 -1.30 0.45
C VAL A 90 -2.15 -2.61 0.68
N PHE A 91 -1.51 -3.74 0.37
CA PHE A 91 -2.14 -5.05 0.47
C PHE A 91 -1.35 -6.03 1.32
N GLY A 92 -2.10 -6.79 2.13
CA GLY A 92 -1.59 -7.91 2.91
C GLY A 92 -0.63 -7.47 4.01
N GLY A 93 0.37 -8.31 4.25
CA GLY A 93 1.32 -8.18 5.34
C GLY A 93 0.87 -8.90 6.60
N HIS A 94 1.55 -8.64 7.70
CA HIS A 94 1.18 -9.15 9.02
C HIS A 94 0.87 -8.00 9.98
N THR A 95 0.14 -8.28 11.05
CA THR A 95 -0.02 -7.34 12.17
C THR A 95 1.32 -6.95 12.79
N ASP A 96 1.34 -5.84 13.53
CA ASP A 96 2.51 -5.33 14.24
C ASP A 96 3.18 -6.36 15.18
N ASP A 97 2.37 -7.17 15.85
CA ASP A 97 2.76 -8.27 16.72
C ASP A 97 3.17 -9.55 15.97
N CYS A 98 3.13 -9.54 14.63
CA CYS A 98 3.44 -10.66 13.76
C CYS A 98 2.55 -11.90 13.96
N SER A 99 1.40 -11.78 14.64
CA SER A 99 0.55 -12.91 15.03
C SER A 99 -0.34 -13.42 13.89
N ARG A 100 -0.70 -12.56 12.93
CA ARG A 100 -1.61 -12.91 11.83
C ARG A 100 -1.24 -12.26 10.51
N SER A 101 -1.45 -13.00 9.42
CA SER A 101 -1.44 -12.45 8.06
C SER A 101 -2.75 -11.72 7.73
N LEU A 102 -2.66 -10.65 6.95
CA LEU A 102 -3.75 -9.77 6.59
C LEU A 102 -4.25 -10.05 5.17
N ALA A 103 -5.56 -9.87 4.94
CA ALA A 103 -6.19 -9.85 3.62
C ALA A 103 -6.70 -8.44 3.23
N SER A 104 -6.54 -7.47 4.13
CA SER A 104 -7.04 -6.11 3.97
C SER A 104 -6.33 -5.38 2.84
N VAL A 105 -7.08 -4.53 2.15
CA VAL A 105 -6.53 -3.45 1.31
C VAL A 105 -6.72 -2.13 2.06
N ASP A 106 -5.64 -1.36 2.22
CA ASP A 106 -5.73 0.05 2.62
C ASP A 106 -5.38 0.90 1.39
N VAL A 107 -6.11 1.99 1.17
CA VAL A 107 -5.91 2.86 0.01
C VAL A 107 -5.70 4.30 0.46
N LEU A 108 -4.59 4.92 0.06
CA LEU A 108 -4.36 6.35 0.23
C LEU A 108 -4.81 7.09 -1.03
N ASN A 109 -5.84 7.92 -0.93
CA ASN A 109 -6.29 8.78 -2.02
C ASN A 109 -5.35 10.00 -2.12
N LEU A 110 -4.66 10.17 -3.26
CA LEU A 110 -3.67 11.26 -3.41
C LEU A 110 -4.31 12.63 -3.65
N ALA A 111 -5.58 12.69 -4.06
CA ALA A 111 -6.28 13.95 -4.23
C ALA A 111 -6.66 14.59 -2.89
N THR A 112 -7.04 13.76 -1.91
CA THR A 112 -7.54 14.20 -0.61
C THR A 112 -6.58 13.92 0.54
N TRP A 113 -5.55 13.10 0.32
CA TRP A 113 -4.64 12.58 1.36
C TRP A 113 -5.36 11.84 2.48
N GLN A 114 -6.49 11.21 2.17
CA GLN A 114 -7.27 10.41 3.12
C GLN A 114 -7.05 8.92 2.89
N TRP A 115 -6.96 8.19 3.99
CA TRP A 115 -6.94 6.74 3.99
C TRP A 115 -8.36 6.16 3.94
N ARG A 116 -8.51 5.10 3.15
CA ARG A 116 -9.60 4.15 3.24
C ARG A 116 -9.02 2.84 3.75
N VAL A 117 -9.30 2.52 5.01
CA VAL A 117 -8.75 1.34 5.68
C VAL A 117 -9.73 0.18 5.63
N ASN A 118 -9.20 -1.04 5.57
CA ASN A 118 -10.01 -2.25 5.39
C ASN A 118 -10.99 -2.10 4.22
N HIS A 119 -10.54 -1.43 3.14
CA HIS A 119 -11.28 -1.47 1.90
C HIS A 119 -11.34 -2.95 1.51
N VAL A 120 -12.55 -3.49 1.46
CA VAL A 120 -12.80 -4.83 0.96
C VAL A 120 -13.26 -4.62 -0.47
N PRO A 121 -12.37 -4.81 -1.48
CA PRO A 121 -12.81 -4.88 -2.86
C PRO A 121 -13.99 -5.83 -2.96
N SER A 122 -15.00 -5.46 -3.75
CA SER A 122 -16.18 -6.30 -3.92
C SER A 122 -15.69 -7.67 -4.37
N ALA A 123 -15.94 -8.71 -3.58
CA ALA A 123 -15.60 -10.07 -4.00
C ALA A 123 -16.44 -10.33 -5.25
N GLY A 124 -15.82 -10.39 -6.43
CA GLY A 124 -16.46 -10.88 -7.64
C GLY A 124 -16.70 -12.37 -7.49
N GLY A 125 -17.57 -12.79 -6.57
CA GLY A 125 -18.03 -14.15 -6.29
C GLY A 125 -16.99 -15.23 -5.95
N ALA A 126 -15.70 -15.08 -6.26
CA ALA A 126 -14.80 -16.20 -6.48
C ALA A 126 -13.57 -16.28 -5.55
N VAL A 127 -13.19 -15.19 -4.87
CA VAL A 127 -11.97 -15.18 -4.04
C VAL A 127 -12.33 -15.09 -2.56
N SER A 128 -12.11 -16.18 -1.83
CA SER A 128 -12.32 -16.21 -0.38
C SER A 128 -11.28 -15.37 0.36
N GLU A 129 -11.67 -14.75 1.49
CA GLU A 129 -10.74 -14.00 2.33
C GLU A 129 -9.54 -14.86 2.77
N ALA A 130 -9.79 -16.16 3.02
CA ALA A 130 -8.75 -17.12 3.38
C ALA A 130 -7.66 -17.27 2.30
N LYS A 131 -8.02 -17.11 1.01
CA LYS A 131 -7.10 -17.09 -0.13
C LYS A 131 -6.35 -15.76 -0.23
N LEU A 132 -6.97 -14.66 0.20
CA LEU A 132 -6.35 -13.34 0.19
C LEU A 132 -5.32 -13.15 1.30
N ARG A 133 -5.49 -13.77 2.47
CA ARG A 133 -4.58 -13.57 3.61
C ARG A 133 -3.15 -14.00 3.26
N ARG A 134 -2.23 -13.04 3.14
CA ARG A 134 -0.81 -13.29 2.83
C ARG A 134 0.12 -12.17 3.27
N HIS A 135 1.38 -12.52 3.49
CA HIS A 135 2.50 -11.62 3.75
C HIS A 135 3.74 -12.08 2.96
N GLY A 136 4.74 -11.20 2.81
CA GLY A 136 5.99 -11.54 2.13
C GLY A 136 5.83 -11.82 0.64
N HIS A 137 4.74 -11.35 0.04
CA HIS A 137 4.44 -11.49 -1.39
C HIS A 137 5.08 -10.37 -2.21
N SER A 138 5.05 -10.54 -3.53
CA SER A 138 5.33 -9.46 -4.48
C SER A 138 4.04 -9.00 -5.14
N ALA A 139 3.97 -7.71 -5.50
CA ALA A 139 2.85 -7.16 -6.23
C ALA A 139 3.35 -6.29 -7.39
N THR A 140 2.67 -6.35 -8.52
CA THR A 140 2.95 -5.51 -9.68
C THR A 140 1.66 -5.00 -10.30
N LEU A 141 1.66 -3.74 -10.74
CA LEU A 141 0.55 -3.17 -11.50
C LEU A 141 0.77 -3.45 -12.99
N LEU A 142 -0.18 -4.14 -13.61
CA LEU A 142 -0.24 -4.37 -15.04
C LEU A 142 -1.35 -3.52 -15.66
N GLU A 143 -1.04 -2.82 -16.74
CA GLU A 143 -2.03 -2.17 -17.59
C GLU A 143 -2.32 -3.09 -18.78
N PHE A 144 -3.56 -3.56 -18.91
CA PHE A 144 -4.01 -4.37 -20.06
C PHE A 144 -5.35 -3.85 -20.56
N SER A 145 -5.46 -3.59 -21.87
CA SER A 145 -6.67 -3.05 -22.50
C SER A 145 -7.22 -1.78 -21.80
N LYS A 146 -6.32 -0.89 -21.36
CA LYS A 146 -6.61 0.35 -20.60
C LYS A 146 -7.23 0.13 -19.21
N GLN A 147 -7.12 -1.09 -18.68
CA GLN A 147 -7.54 -1.43 -17.32
C GLN A 147 -6.30 -1.76 -16.49
N GLY A 148 -6.36 -1.44 -15.20
CA GLY A 148 -5.30 -1.76 -14.24
C GLY A 148 -5.60 -3.06 -13.50
N TYR A 149 -4.59 -3.91 -13.38
CA TYR A 149 -4.63 -5.16 -12.64
C TYR A 149 -3.46 -5.19 -11.67
N LEU A 150 -3.74 -5.15 -10.37
CA LEU A 150 -2.72 -5.38 -9.36
C LEU A 150 -2.58 -6.89 -9.16
N VAL A 151 -1.51 -7.46 -9.72
CA VAL A 151 -1.21 -8.89 -9.62
C VAL A 151 -0.32 -9.12 -8.41
N ILE A 152 -0.81 -9.92 -7.47
CA ILE A 152 -0.10 -10.30 -6.27
C ILE A 152 0.28 -11.78 -6.37
N VAL A 153 1.57 -12.07 -6.24
CA VAL A 153 2.12 -13.41 -6.44
C VAL A 153 2.79 -13.91 -5.17
N GLY A 154 2.44 -15.13 -4.81
CA GLY A 154 3.06 -15.89 -3.73
C GLY A 154 2.84 -15.28 -2.35
N GLY A 155 3.90 -15.33 -1.53
CA GLY A 155 3.90 -14.99 -0.11
C GLY A 155 3.61 -16.21 0.77
N GLY A 156 3.28 -15.97 2.03
CA GLY A 156 2.88 -17.01 2.95
C GLY A 156 1.77 -16.58 3.89
N ARG A 157 1.22 -17.53 4.64
CA ARG A 157 0.13 -17.30 5.61
C ARG A 157 0.47 -17.86 6.98
N GLY A 158 0.02 -17.15 8.01
CA GLY A 158 0.04 -17.57 9.41
C GLY A 158 0.79 -16.59 10.32
N SER A 159 1.33 -17.11 11.41
CA SER A 159 2.08 -16.33 12.42
C SER A 159 3.57 -16.44 12.16
N VAL A 160 4.27 -15.30 12.25
CA VAL A 160 5.74 -15.23 12.22
C VAL A 160 6.31 -14.79 13.58
N ALA A 161 5.45 -14.64 14.59
CA ALA A 161 5.86 -14.34 15.96
C ALA A 161 6.51 -15.56 16.63
N GLY A 162 7.65 -15.35 17.31
CA GLY A 162 8.20 -16.30 18.29
C GLY A 162 9.57 -16.92 18.01
N GLY A 163 10.22 -16.62 16.87
CA GLY A 163 11.64 -16.97 16.65
C GLY A 163 12.03 -18.46 16.76
N GLY A 164 11.07 -19.37 16.91
CA GLY A 164 11.35 -20.78 17.19
C GLY A 164 10.15 -21.68 16.91
N ARG A 165 10.40 -22.73 16.10
CA ARG A 165 9.68 -24.01 15.84
C ARG A 165 8.14 -24.05 15.70
N ASN A 166 7.40 -23.01 16.07
CA ASN A 166 5.96 -22.87 15.88
C ASN A 166 5.64 -21.90 14.73
N PHE A 167 6.48 -21.91 13.69
CA PHE A 167 6.14 -21.30 12.42
C PHE A 167 5.00 -22.09 11.79
N GLN A 168 3.76 -21.65 12.03
CA GLN A 168 2.65 -22.05 11.18
C GLN A 168 2.70 -21.19 9.93
N HIS A 169 3.65 -21.50 9.04
CA HIS A 169 3.83 -20.81 7.77
C HIS A 169 3.35 -21.74 6.65
N GLU A 170 2.33 -21.30 5.93
CA GLU A 170 1.87 -21.95 4.71
C GLU A 170 2.30 -21.09 3.52
N ASP A 171 3.24 -21.60 2.71
CA ASP A 171 3.64 -20.95 1.48
C ASP A 171 2.47 -20.89 0.49
N LYS A 172 2.33 -19.76 -0.20
CA LYS A 172 1.40 -19.60 -1.31
C LYS A 172 2.20 -19.66 -2.61
N SER A 173 1.80 -20.58 -3.48
CA SER A 173 2.31 -20.70 -4.85
C SER A 173 1.32 -20.16 -5.89
N ASP A 174 0.27 -19.47 -5.43
CA ASP A 174 -0.78 -18.90 -6.26
C ASP A 174 -0.59 -17.40 -6.51
N ALA A 175 -1.46 -16.86 -7.36
CA ALA A 175 -1.64 -15.43 -7.54
C ALA A 175 -3.10 -15.04 -7.27
N VAL A 176 -3.28 -13.79 -6.83
CA VAL A 176 -4.58 -13.11 -6.75
C VAL A 176 -4.48 -11.78 -7.47
N VAL A 177 -5.57 -11.38 -8.12
CA VAL A 177 -5.59 -10.21 -8.99
C VAL A 177 -6.70 -9.27 -8.53
N LEU A 178 -6.36 -8.00 -8.32
CA LEU A 178 -7.31 -6.94 -8.03
C LEU A 178 -7.46 -6.07 -9.29
N GLU A 179 -8.65 -6.04 -9.87
CA GLU A 179 -9.00 -5.08 -10.92
C GLU A 179 -9.22 -3.70 -10.28
N THR A 180 -8.45 -2.70 -10.70
CA THR A 180 -8.35 -1.42 -9.98
C THR A 180 -9.42 -0.39 -10.36
N LEU A 181 -10.19 -0.62 -11.42
CA LEU A 181 -11.33 0.25 -11.79
C LEU A 181 -12.61 -0.16 -11.05
N SER A 182 -12.90 -1.46 -11.03
CA SER A 182 -14.07 -2.03 -10.35
C SER A 182 -13.82 -2.26 -8.86
N TRP A 183 -12.55 -2.21 -8.42
CA TRP A 183 -12.12 -2.62 -7.10
C TRP A 183 -12.71 -3.99 -6.76
N SER A 184 -12.39 -4.97 -7.60
CA SER A 184 -12.88 -6.35 -7.45
C SER A 184 -11.77 -7.38 -7.63
N TRP A 185 -11.86 -8.46 -6.86
CA TRP A 185 -10.97 -9.60 -6.99
C TRP A 185 -11.42 -10.50 -8.14
N VAL A 186 -10.48 -10.86 -9.03
CA VAL A 186 -10.70 -11.72 -10.20
C VAL A 186 -9.89 -13.01 -10.15
#